data_AF-A0A9N9HLM1-F1
#
_entry.id   AF-A0A9N9HLM1-F1
#
_cell.length_a   1.000
_cell.length_b   1.000
_cell.length_c   1.000
_cell.angle_alpha   90.00
_cell.angle_beta   90.00
_cell.angle_gamma   90.00
#
_symmetry.space_group_name_H-M   'P 1'
#
loop_
_entity.id
_entity.type
_entity.pdbx_description
1 polymer ?
#
loop_
_entity_poly.entity_id
_entity_poly.type
_entity_poly.pdbx_seq_one_letter_code
_entity_poly.pdbx_strand_id
1 'polypeptide(L)'
;MDKRPSDIQQTSSFPDPLARISKRKKEERKQVIRLGFPSISTSFGEFPIDTAAEIGCEVIKEFLNSHNETDFELILIEKDTKALNAFDSKWREIKNDLDDLKFQIKNGNLLQTKDEFGIECRFIVAEITWRMKLNTNHLSKQILNAVGSRLPEEVKRLYPNPGIVGEAYPVSIPNDSILHKDEGIEKFHSKKQKSYSKKTYNSMMNAFLELKSGREYHPATTKKENPQVKSAFDILMKSSSQSSTNSSESSLKRPLPKLGGGGWTNVLFPYCQKPETFPKSEVYCYDDESVIIYDKYPKAKKHLLVIPRKRIDNIEELKKQDLELIKKLKEKGQEIIEKMKQENPKLGFRMGFHVIQSLKQLHMHVISQDFISSYLKNKKHWNSFTTEFFKDVEEIEKKLEEQGYIK
;
A
#
# COMPACT_ATOMS: atom_id res chain seq x y z
N MET A 1 85.20 -19.47 41.64
CA MET A 1 84.35 -18.36 41.16
C MET A 1 83.57 -18.86 39.97
N ASP A 2 82.27 -18.97 40.17
CA ASP A 2 81.25 -19.36 39.22
C ASP A 2 81.30 -18.57 37.90
N LYS A 3 81.12 -19.24 36.75
CA LYS A 3 79.81 -19.29 36.06
C LYS A 3 79.88 -20.09 34.74
N ARG A 4 78.98 -21.06 34.71
CA ARG A 4 78.35 -21.86 33.63
C ARG A 4 78.43 -21.37 32.17
N PRO A 5 78.49 -22.32 31.21
CA PRO A 5 77.99 -22.17 29.84
C PRO A 5 76.51 -22.61 29.71
N SER A 6 75.92 -22.38 28.52
CA SER A 6 74.61 -22.83 27.99
C SER A 6 73.43 -21.83 28.08
N ASP A 7 73.06 -21.21 26.96
CA ASP A 7 71.91 -21.65 26.15
C ASP A 7 71.58 -20.64 25.04
N ILE A 8 71.56 -21.15 23.80
CA ILE A 8 71.04 -20.47 22.62
C ILE A 8 69.52 -20.61 22.68
N GLN A 9 68.79 -19.54 22.99
CA GLN A 9 67.36 -19.44 22.73
C GLN A 9 67.12 -18.62 21.46
N GLN A 10 66.91 -19.32 20.34
CA GLN A 10 66.17 -18.79 19.20
C GLN A 10 64.71 -18.60 19.64
N THR A 11 64.28 -17.35 19.83
CA THR A 11 62.86 -17.02 19.93
C THR A 11 62.32 -16.76 18.54
N SER A 12 61.96 -17.84 17.82
CA SER A 12 61.09 -17.75 16.65
C SER A 12 59.67 -17.41 17.15
N SER A 13 59.32 -16.12 17.18
CA SER A 13 57.96 -15.65 17.46
C SER A 13 57.07 -15.86 16.24
N PHE A 14 56.73 -17.11 15.95
CA PHE A 14 55.56 -17.40 15.13
C PHE A 14 54.33 -16.89 15.89
N PRO A 15 53.47 -16.03 15.29
CA PRO A 15 52.25 -15.62 15.95
C PRO A 15 51.39 -16.85 16.20
N ASP A 16 51.06 -17.08 17.47
CA ASP A 16 50.19 -18.18 17.90
C ASP A 16 48.91 -18.22 17.02
N PRO A 17 48.63 -19.33 16.30
CA PRO A 17 47.42 -19.48 15.51
C PRO A 17 46.15 -19.29 16.35
N LEU A 18 46.20 -19.65 17.64
CA LEU A 18 45.11 -19.43 18.59
C LEU A 18 44.98 -17.96 18.98
N ALA A 19 46.06 -17.18 18.98
CA ALA A 19 46.00 -15.71 19.15
C ALA A 19 45.43 -15.01 17.91
N ARG A 20 45.63 -15.54 16.69
CA ARG A 20 44.96 -15.06 15.47
C ARG A 20 43.48 -15.43 15.41
N ILE A 21 43.11 -16.62 15.89
CA ILE A 21 41.71 -17.05 16.00
C ILE A 21 41.00 -16.32 17.16
N SER A 22 41.71 -16.04 18.26
CA SER A 22 41.25 -15.26 19.40
C SER A 22 41.10 -13.78 19.05
N LYS A 23 42.05 -13.15 18.31
CA LYS A 23 41.86 -11.80 17.78
C LYS A 23 40.74 -11.72 16.75
N ARG A 24 40.63 -12.68 15.82
CA ARG A 24 39.49 -12.76 14.88
C ARG A 24 38.14 -12.97 15.56
N LYS A 25 38.08 -13.69 16.69
CA LYS A 25 36.84 -13.86 17.49
C LYS A 25 36.57 -12.74 18.49
N LYS A 26 37.55 -11.86 18.77
CA LYS A 26 37.45 -10.78 19.77
C LYS A 26 37.38 -9.38 19.14
N GLU A 27 37.52 -9.27 17.82
CA GLU A 27 37.21 -8.10 16.99
C GLU A 27 35.90 -8.21 16.19
N GLU A 28 35.10 -9.25 16.40
CA GLU A 28 33.66 -9.17 16.15
C GLU A 28 33.04 -8.29 17.25
N ARG A 29 33.29 -6.98 17.21
CA ARG A 29 32.28 -6.05 17.71
C ARG A 29 31.01 -6.46 16.99
N LYS A 30 29.98 -6.95 17.70
CA LYS A 30 28.64 -7.15 17.12
C LYS A 30 28.28 -5.83 16.44
N GLN A 31 28.50 -5.77 15.12
CA GLN A 31 28.35 -4.54 14.37
C GLN A 31 26.86 -4.25 14.39
N VAL A 32 26.48 -3.12 14.98
CA VAL A 32 25.08 -2.76 15.11
C VAL A 32 24.49 -2.65 13.70
N ILE A 33 23.49 -3.47 13.41
CA ILE A 33 22.85 -3.54 12.10
C ILE A 33 21.72 -2.51 12.07
N ARG A 34 21.75 -1.58 11.11
CA ARG A 34 20.82 -0.46 11.07
C ARG A 34 19.82 -0.55 9.93
N LEU A 35 18.58 -0.14 10.22
CA LEU A 35 17.51 0.07 9.24
C LEU A 35 17.21 1.57 9.12
N GLY A 36 17.52 2.16 7.97
CA GLY A 36 17.07 3.51 7.61
C GLY A 36 15.72 3.49 6.89
N PHE A 37 14.77 4.33 7.27
CA PHE A 37 13.48 4.41 6.60
C PHE A 37 12.89 5.84 6.62
N PRO A 38 12.10 6.23 5.60
CA PRO A 38 11.41 7.51 5.59
C PRO A 38 10.12 7.46 6.40
N SER A 39 9.48 8.62 6.59
CA SER A 39 8.12 8.64 7.14
C SER A 39 7.14 7.99 6.14
N ILE A 40 6.64 6.79 6.48
CA ILE A 40 5.88 5.98 5.52
C ILE A 40 4.51 6.62 5.25
N SER A 41 4.18 6.80 3.97
CA SER A 41 2.89 7.23 3.45
C SER A 41 2.48 8.69 3.72
N THR A 42 3.34 9.51 4.32
CA THR A 42 3.10 10.95 4.58
C THR A 42 3.23 11.78 3.28
N SER A 43 4.37 11.69 2.60
CA SER A 43 4.69 12.50 1.41
C SER A 43 4.12 11.89 0.13
N PHE A 44 4.43 10.62 -0.14
CA PHE A 44 3.98 9.92 -1.34
C PHE A 44 2.54 9.39 -1.24
N GLY A 45 2.05 9.19 -0.01
CA GLY A 45 0.75 8.59 0.28
C GLY A 45 -0.36 9.59 0.62
N GLU A 46 -0.02 10.87 0.85
CA GLU A 46 -0.94 11.91 1.34
C GLU A 46 -1.74 11.46 2.58
N PHE A 47 -1.17 10.56 3.37
CA PHE A 47 -1.78 10.12 4.63
C PHE A 47 -1.59 11.22 5.67
N PRO A 48 -2.58 11.50 6.54
CA PRO A 48 -2.46 12.54 7.55
C PRO A 48 -1.20 12.33 8.39
N ILE A 49 -0.35 13.36 8.43
CA ILE A 49 0.98 13.28 9.06
C ILE A 49 0.88 12.88 10.53
N ASP A 50 -0.05 13.48 11.27
CA ASP A 50 -0.21 13.21 12.70
C ASP A 50 -0.65 11.77 12.96
N THR A 51 -1.59 11.26 12.16
CA THR A 51 -2.02 9.84 12.23
C THR A 51 -0.88 8.89 11.81
N ALA A 52 -0.02 9.30 10.86
CA ALA A 52 1.14 8.52 10.46
C ALA A 52 2.17 8.43 11.60
N ALA A 53 2.41 9.54 12.28
CA ALA A 53 3.32 9.64 13.42
C ALA A 53 2.81 8.82 14.60
N GLU A 54 1.52 8.93 14.93
CA GLU A 54 0.87 8.13 15.97
C GLU A 54 1.07 6.63 15.73
N ILE A 55 0.65 6.14 14.56
CA ILE A 55 0.73 4.72 14.23
C ILE A 55 2.19 4.25 14.11
N GLY A 56 3.05 5.04 13.48
CA GLY A 56 4.45 4.69 13.26
C GLY A 56 5.21 4.57 14.57
N CYS A 57 5.10 5.57 15.45
CA CYS A 57 5.76 5.57 16.75
C CYS A 57 5.23 4.44 17.66
N GLU A 58 3.92 4.17 17.66
CA GLU A 58 3.36 3.03 18.41
C GLU A 58 3.93 1.69 17.94
N VAL A 59 3.98 1.44 16.63
CA VAL A 59 4.53 0.19 16.10
C VAL A 59 6.02 0.06 16.39
N ILE A 60 6.78 1.16 16.26
CA ILE A 60 8.20 1.17 16.62
C ILE A 60 8.38 0.81 18.09
N LYS A 61 7.59 1.41 18.99
CA LYS A 61 7.64 1.12 20.42
C LYS A 61 7.26 -0.34 20.73
N GLU A 62 6.17 -0.84 20.15
CA GLU A 62 5.76 -2.26 20.26
C GLU A 62 6.88 -3.19 19.80
N PHE A 63 7.54 -2.85 18.69
CA PHE A 63 8.65 -3.63 18.14
C PHE A 63 9.87 -3.61 19.06
N LEU A 64 10.32 -2.45 19.55
CA LEU A 64 11.47 -2.33 20.46
C LEU A 64 11.23 -3.07 21.79
N ASN A 65 10.02 -2.98 22.34
CA ASN A 65 9.66 -3.70 23.56
C ASN A 65 9.70 -5.22 23.38
N SER A 66 9.36 -5.70 22.19
CA SER A 66 9.36 -7.13 21.85
C SER A 66 10.75 -7.66 21.47
N HIS A 67 11.73 -6.76 21.25
CA HIS A 67 13.07 -7.07 20.73
C HIS A 67 14.14 -6.27 21.51
N ASN A 68 14.53 -6.81 22.67
CA ASN A 68 15.45 -6.16 23.59
C ASN A 68 16.94 -6.32 23.21
N GLU A 69 17.27 -6.94 22.07
CA GLU A 69 18.64 -7.17 21.61
C GLU A 69 19.35 -5.86 21.20
N THR A 70 20.65 -5.73 21.51
CA THR A 70 21.43 -4.50 21.33
C THR A 70 22.18 -4.41 20.00
N ASP A 71 22.01 -5.38 19.11
CA ASP A 71 22.72 -5.51 17.84
C ASP A 71 21.97 -4.86 16.66
N PHE A 72 20.96 -4.02 16.94
CA PHE A 72 20.30 -3.22 15.90
C PHE A 72 19.89 -1.82 16.35
N GLU A 73 19.75 -0.94 15.36
CA GLU A 73 19.16 0.40 15.50
C GLU A 73 18.18 0.66 14.35
N LEU A 74 17.16 1.45 14.63
CA LEU A 74 16.15 1.94 13.70
C LEU A 74 16.36 3.45 13.51
N ILE A 75 16.35 3.93 12.26
CA ILE A 75 16.61 5.34 11.98
C ILE A 75 15.57 5.85 11.00
N LEU A 76 14.73 6.77 11.47
CA LEU A 76 13.81 7.51 10.61
C LEU A 76 14.54 8.71 10.01
N ILE A 77 14.63 8.77 8.67
CA ILE A 77 15.26 9.88 7.95
C ILE A 77 14.25 10.55 7.04
N GLU A 78 13.98 11.83 7.26
CA GLU A 78 12.97 12.59 6.52
C GLU A 78 13.45 14.01 6.18
N LYS A 79 13.11 14.50 4.97
CA LYS A 79 13.38 15.89 4.56
C LYS A 79 12.22 16.82 4.85
N ASP A 80 11.00 16.29 4.84
CA ASP A 80 9.81 17.06 5.23
C ASP A 80 9.82 17.34 6.73
N THR A 81 10.10 18.59 7.09
CA THR A 81 10.17 19.04 8.49
C THR A 81 8.83 18.91 9.22
N LYS A 82 7.69 18.95 8.52
CA LYS A 82 6.38 18.75 9.17
C LYS A 82 6.22 17.31 9.63
N ALA A 83 6.53 16.36 8.75
CA ALA A 83 6.52 14.95 9.10
C ALA A 83 7.55 14.64 10.20
N LEU A 84 8.77 15.14 10.05
CA LEU A 84 9.82 14.96 11.05
C LEU A 84 9.39 15.43 12.45
N ASN A 85 8.82 16.64 12.54
CA ASN A 85 8.39 17.24 13.81
C ASN A 85 7.23 16.45 14.45
N ALA A 86 6.28 15.95 13.65
CA ALA A 86 5.18 15.14 14.15
C ALA A 86 5.68 13.82 14.75
N PHE A 87 6.60 13.13 14.07
CA PHE A 87 7.23 11.91 14.57
C PHE A 87 8.09 12.17 15.81
N ASP A 88 8.89 13.23 15.84
CA ASP A 88 9.72 13.59 17.00
C ASP A 88 8.85 13.93 18.22
N SER A 89 7.79 14.71 18.02
CA SER A 89 6.85 15.08 19.09
C SER A 89 6.15 13.85 19.66
N LYS A 90 5.61 12.98 18.77
CA LYS A 90 4.93 11.76 19.22
C LYS A 90 5.90 10.78 19.89
N TRP A 91 7.13 10.68 19.39
CA TRP A 91 8.13 9.80 19.98
C TRP A 91 8.51 10.24 21.39
N ARG A 92 8.73 11.54 21.61
CA ARG A 92 9.02 12.10 22.95
C ARG A 92 7.92 11.84 23.97
N GLU A 93 6.66 11.81 23.52
CA GLU A 93 5.50 11.51 24.37
C GLU A 93 5.52 10.07 24.89
N ILE A 94 5.95 9.11 24.06
CA ILE A 94 5.76 7.67 24.34
C ILE A 94 7.05 6.93 24.70
N LYS A 95 8.24 7.45 24.40
CA LYS A 95 9.51 6.72 24.60
C LYS A 95 9.89 6.53 26.07
N ASN A 96 10.80 5.60 26.33
CA ASN A 96 11.58 5.52 27.56
C ASN A 96 13.09 5.77 27.26
N ASP A 97 13.91 5.89 28.32
CA ASP A 97 15.34 6.22 28.20
C ASP A 97 16.17 5.17 27.43
N LEU A 98 15.76 3.89 27.44
CA LEU A 98 16.45 2.82 26.71
C LEU A 98 16.13 2.85 25.21
N ASP A 99 14.97 3.41 24.84
CA ASP A 99 14.54 3.46 23.44
C ASP A 99 15.36 4.47 22.62
N ASP A 100 15.91 5.53 23.24
CA ASP A 100 16.76 6.52 22.58
C ASP A 100 18.06 5.92 22.02
N LEU A 101 18.50 4.80 22.58
CA LEU A 101 19.68 4.08 22.09
C LEU A 101 19.37 3.26 20.83
N LYS A 102 18.10 2.99 20.55
CA LYS A 102 17.67 2.08 19.47
C LYS A 102 16.86 2.74 18.38
N PHE A 103 16.28 3.91 18.62
CA PHE A 103 15.55 4.66 17.60
C PHE A 103 15.99 6.11 17.53
N GLN A 104 16.41 6.53 16.33
CA GLN A 104 16.82 7.90 16.05
C GLN A 104 15.97 8.50 14.93
N ILE A 105 15.72 9.81 15.04
CA ILE A 105 15.05 10.60 14.01
C ILE A 105 16.06 11.62 13.49
N LYS A 106 16.27 11.67 12.16
CA LYS A 106 17.25 12.54 11.50
C LYS A 106 16.61 13.31 10.34
N ASN A 107 16.98 14.58 10.20
CA ASN A 107 16.63 15.38 9.02
C ASN A 107 17.74 15.24 7.98
N GLY A 108 17.45 14.66 6.81
CA GLY A 108 18.43 14.57 5.73
C GLY A 108 18.11 13.56 4.64
N ASN A 109 19.15 13.05 3.97
CA ASN A 109 19.01 12.14 2.84
C ASN A 109 19.22 10.68 3.24
N LEU A 110 18.19 9.85 3.07
CA LEU A 110 18.25 8.41 3.36
C LEU A 110 19.32 7.65 2.55
N LEU A 111 19.74 8.18 1.40
CA LEU A 111 20.79 7.55 0.57
C LEU A 111 22.19 8.08 0.87
N GLN A 112 22.37 8.92 1.89
CA GLN A 112 23.66 9.53 2.25
C GLN A 112 23.87 9.52 3.77
N THR A 113 23.39 8.48 4.46
CA THR A 113 23.38 8.49 5.93
C THR A 113 24.78 8.39 6.53
N LYS A 114 25.72 7.75 5.82
CA LYS A 114 27.11 7.65 6.25
C LYS A 114 27.82 8.98 6.07
N ASP A 115 27.65 9.60 4.92
CA ASP A 115 28.24 10.91 4.61
C ASP A 115 27.66 12.02 5.50
N GLU A 116 26.33 12.07 5.67
CA GLU A 116 25.67 13.15 6.42
C GLU A 116 25.79 12.99 7.95
N PHE A 117 25.78 11.75 8.46
CA PHE A 117 25.66 11.49 9.91
C PHE A 117 26.73 10.57 10.50
N GLY A 118 27.62 10.00 9.67
CA GLY A 118 28.53 8.94 10.11
C GLY A 118 27.80 7.63 10.43
N ILE A 119 26.58 7.44 9.91
CA ILE A 119 25.71 6.31 10.22
C ILE A 119 25.57 5.41 8.99
N GLU A 120 26.12 4.21 9.06
CA GLU A 120 25.98 3.21 8.00
C GLU A 120 24.66 2.43 8.17
N CYS A 121 23.73 2.62 7.22
CA CYS A 121 22.46 1.91 7.17
C CYS A 121 22.54 0.73 6.20
N ARG A 122 22.83 -0.47 6.74
CA ARG A 122 22.89 -1.71 5.94
C ARG A 122 21.57 -2.03 5.23
N PHE A 123 20.45 -1.68 5.85
CA PHE A 123 19.12 -1.84 5.28
C PHE A 123 18.48 -0.46 5.11
N ILE A 124 17.84 -0.23 3.96
CA ILE A 124 17.03 0.96 3.74
C ILE A 124 15.62 0.62 3.28
N VAL A 125 14.71 1.57 3.40
CA VAL A 125 13.32 1.41 2.98
C VAL A 125 12.97 2.54 2.05
N ALA A 126 12.29 2.23 0.94
CA ALA A 126 11.51 3.26 0.28
C ALA A 126 10.25 2.66 -0.28
N GLU A 127 9.26 3.55 -0.30
CA GLU A 127 7.94 3.23 -0.75
C GLU A 127 7.93 3.08 -2.25
N ILE A 128 7.23 2.06 -2.73
CA ILE A 128 6.85 1.98 -4.14
C ILE A 128 5.38 1.58 -4.27
N THR A 129 4.90 1.61 -5.51
CA THR A 129 3.54 1.16 -5.82
C THR A 129 3.45 -0.36 -5.95
N TRP A 130 2.23 -0.90 -5.89
CA TRP A 130 1.94 -2.34 -6.14
C TRP A 130 2.47 -2.90 -7.45
N ARG A 131 2.83 -2.04 -8.40
CA ARG A 131 3.38 -2.43 -9.70
C ARG A 131 4.83 -2.91 -9.62
N MET A 132 5.46 -2.84 -8.45
CA MET A 132 6.87 -3.20 -8.26
C MET A 132 7.80 -2.39 -9.19
N LYS A 133 7.37 -1.17 -9.58
CA LYS A 133 8.15 -0.28 -10.44
C LYS A 133 8.92 0.70 -9.60
N LEU A 134 10.23 0.72 -9.83
CA LEU A 134 11.15 1.73 -9.33
C LEU A 134 11.10 2.91 -10.29
N ASN A 135 10.84 4.10 -9.77
CA ASN A 135 10.62 5.40 -10.44
C ASN A 135 9.31 6.10 -10.04
N THR A 136 8.57 5.56 -9.08
CA THR A 136 7.24 6.08 -8.74
C THR A 136 7.27 7.28 -7.80
N ASN A 137 8.38 7.52 -7.09
CA ASN A 137 8.62 8.69 -6.27
C ASN A 137 10.10 9.11 -6.33
N HIS A 138 10.45 10.23 -5.70
CA HIS A 138 11.80 10.79 -5.74
C HIS A 138 12.86 9.79 -5.25
N LEU A 139 12.67 9.21 -4.06
CA LEU A 139 13.62 8.28 -3.45
C LEU A 139 13.82 7.01 -4.30
N SER A 140 12.76 6.37 -4.78
CA SER A 140 12.86 5.20 -5.67
C SER A 140 13.50 5.51 -7.02
N LYS A 141 13.36 6.75 -7.54
CA LYS A 141 14.11 7.20 -8.74
C LYS A 141 15.60 7.35 -8.44
N GLN A 142 15.97 7.93 -7.30
CA GLN A 142 17.37 8.07 -6.91
C GLN A 142 18.04 6.71 -6.73
N ILE A 143 17.36 5.76 -6.08
CA ILE A 143 17.84 4.38 -5.94
C ILE A 143 18.03 3.74 -7.32
N LEU A 144 17.05 3.88 -8.22
CA LEU A 144 17.16 3.35 -9.58
C LEU A 144 18.36 3.95 -10.32
N ASN A 145 18.59 5.26 -10.21
CA ASN A 145 19.72 5.92 -10.86
C ASN A 145 21.07 5.47 -10.29
N ALA A 146 21.14 5.23 -8.98
CA ALA A 146 22.35 4.82 -8.29
C ALA A 146 22.71 3.34 -8.55
N VAL A 147 21.72 2.47 -8.69
CA VAL A 147 21.93 1.02 -8.88
C VAL A 147 21.92 0.62 -10.35
N GLY A 148 21.17 1.33 -11.19
CA GLY A 148 21.05 1.08 -12.62
C GLY A 148 19.99 0.04 -13.00
N SER A 149 20.03 -0.38 -14.27
CA SER A 149 18.96 -1.17 -14.92
C SER A 149 18.81 -2.61 -14.40
N ARG A 150 19.82 -3.14 -13.70
CA ARG A 150 19.77 -4.49 -13.09
C ARG A 150 18.71 -4.60 -11.98
N LEU A 151 18.44 -3.50 -11.28
CA LEU A 151 17.54 -3.51 -10.13
C LEU A 151 16.07 -3.80 -10.52
N PRO A 152 15.49 -3.16 -11.56
CA PRO A 152 14.17 -3.55 -12.07
C PRO A 152 14.05 -5.02 -12.51
N GLU A 153 15.11 -5.58 -13.12
CA GLU A 153 15.13 -6.98 -13.54
C GLU A 153 15.10 -7.92 -12.34
N GLU A 154 15.89 -7.61 -11.31
CA GLU A 154 15.94 -8.39 -10.08
C GLU A 154 14.63 -8.32 -9.28
N VAL A 155 14.04 -7.12 -9.17
CA VAL A 155 12.70 -6.94 -8.57
C VAL A 155 11.67 -7.79 -9.31
N LYS A 156 11.69 -7.79 -10.64
CA LYS A 156 10.75 -8.58 -11.46
C LYS A 156 11.00 -10.08 -11.32
N ARG A 157 12.26 -10.50 -11.18
CA ARG A 157 12.65 -11.90 -10.98
C ARG A 157 12.16 -12.43 -9.63
N LEU A 158 12.39 -11.67 -8.55
CA LEU A 158 11.97 -12.02 -7.19
C LEU A 158 10.46 -11.93 -7.01
N TYR A 159 9.84 -10.91 -7.61
CA TYR A 159 8.44 -10.56 -7.41
C TYR A 159 7.73 -10.37 -8.76
N PRO A 160 7.41 -11.47 -9.47
CA PRO A 160 6.78 -11.41 -10.79
C PRO A 160 5.32 -10.95 -10.75
N ASN A 161 4.72 -11.01 -9.57
CA ASN A 161 3.33 -10.67 -9.26
C ASN A 161 3.26 -9.26 -8.63
N PRO A 162 2.09 -8.61 -8.60
CA PRO A 162 1.99 -7.34 -7.89
C PRO A 162 2.30 -7.54 -6.41
N GLY A 163 2.91 -6.53 -5.79
CA GLY A 163 2.97 -6.50 -4.34
C GLY A 163 1.56 -6.39 -3.74
N ILE A 164 1.37 -6.82 -2.49
CA ILE A 164 0.20 -6.62 -1.62
C ILE A 164 0.43 -5.44 -0.70
N VAL A 165 -0.60 -4.59 -0.54
CA VAL A 165 -0.51 -3.35 0.24
C VAL A 165 -0.17 -3.69 1.70
N GLY A 166 0.77 -2.93 2.26
CA GLY A 166 1.28 -3.13 3.61
C GLY A 166 2.25 -4.30 3.78
N GLU A 167 2.81 -4.84 2.70
CA GLU A 167 3.91 -5.82 2.77
C GLU A 167 5.27 -5.19 2.40
N ALA A 168 6.36 -5.69 2.97
CA ALA A 168 7.72 -5.38 2.56
C ALA A 168 8.26 -6.42 1.55
N TYR A 169 9.16 -6.01 0.65
CA TYR A 169 9.63 -6.83 -0.47
C TYR A 169 11.15 -6.72 -0.64
N PRO A 170 11.95 -7.38 0.22
CA PRO A 170 13.39 -7.18 0.27
C PRO A 170 14.10 -7.49 -1.04
N VAL A 171 14.84 -6.52 -1.57
CA VAL A 171 15.70 -6.71 -2.74
C VAL A 171 17.14 -6.43 -2.37
N SER A 172 18.04 -7.32 -2.75
CA SER A 172 19.48 -7.12 -2.56
C SER A 172 20.02 -6.05 -3.51
N ILE A 173 20.85 -5.17 -2.99
CA ILE A 173 21.60 -4.18 -3.76
C ILE A 173 22.92 -4.82 -4.20
N PRO A 174 23.29 -4.73 -5.50
CA PRO A 174 24.57 -5.25 -5.99
C PRO A 174 25.77 -4.63 -5.29
N ASN A 175 26.74 -5.46 -4.92
CA ASN A 175 27.95 -5.01 -4.21
C ASN A 175 28.83 -4.05 -5.03
N ASP A 176 28.67 -4.04 -6.36
CA ASP A 176 29.39 -3.14 -7.26
C ASP A 176 28.74 -1.75 -7.40
N SER A 177 27.53 -1.55 -6.85
CA SER A 177 26.81 -0.27 -6.89
C SER A 177 27.41 0.80 -5.97
N ILE A 178 27.19 2.08 -6.30
CA ILE A 178 27.66 3.20 -5.47
C ILE A 178 27.00 3.20 -4.08
N LEU A 179 25.72 2.79 -3.99
CA LEU A 179 25.03 2.69 -2.69
C LEU A 179 25.66 1.65 -1.77
N HIS A 180 26.19 0.56 -2.32
CA HIS A 180 26.88 -0.43 -1.52
C HIS A 180 28.30 0.02 -1.15
N LYS A 181 29.07 0.53 -2.12
CA LYS A 181 30.47 0.91 -1.92
C LYS A 181 30.63 2.13 -1.01
N ASP A 182 29.80 3.14 -1.21
CA ASP A 182 29.96 4.43 -0.56
C ASP A 182 29.17 4.44 0.77
N GLU A 183 27.97 3.85 0.78
CA GLU A 183 27.02 3.94 1.92
C GLU A 183 26.79 2.62 2.67
N GLY A 184 27.36 1.49 2.22
CA GLY A 184 27.23 0.19 2.89
C GLY A 184 25.84 -0.47 2.77
N ILE A 185 25.00 -0.01 1.84
CA ILE A 185 23.63 -0.49 1.70
C ILE A 185 23.60 -1.88 1.04
N GLU A 186 22.92 -2.84 1.67
CA GLU A 186 22.82 -4.22 1.18
C GLU A 186 21.41 -4.62 0.74
N LYS A 187 20.35 -4.14 1.39
CA LYS A 187 18.96 -4.50 1.02
C LYS A 187 17.98 -3.33 1.15
N PHE A 188 16.91 -3.40 0.38
CA PHE A 188 15.93 -2.32 0.24
C PHE A 188 14.46 -2.81 0.12
N HIS A 189 13.49 -2.34 0.94
CA HIS A 189 12.05 -2.10 0.57
C HIS A 189 10.97 -1.91 1.67
N SER A 190 9.90 -1.16 1.36
CA SER A 190 8.52 -1.41 1.87
C SER A 190 7.43 -0.84 0.92
N LYS A 191 6.15 -1.22 1.08
CA LYS A 191 5.05 -0.89 0.14
C LYS A 191 3.94 0.02 0.74
N LYS A 192 3.41 0.91 -0.10
CA LYS A 192 2.41 2.00 0.12
C LYS A 192 0.94 1.61 0.49
N GLN A 193 0.28 2.38 1.40
CA GLN A 193 -0.96 3.23 1.25
C GLN A 193 -1.98 3.28 2.45
N LYS A 194 -2.51 4.50 2.67
CA LYS A 194 -3.58 5.11 3.53
C LYS A 194 -4.42 4.31 4.55
N SER A 195 -4.63 2.99 4.47
CA SER A 195 -5.49 2.28 5.45
C SER A 195 -4.77 1.15 6.18
N TYR A 196 -3.47 0.99 5.93
CA TYR A 196 -2.66 -0.12 6.44
C TYR A 196 -1.29 0.33 6.93
N SER A 197 -1.14 1.57 7.42
CA SER A 197 0.13 2.09 7.95
C SER A 197 0.69 1.16 9.03
N LYS A 198 -0.13 0.73 10.00
CA LYS A 198 0.27 -0.25 11.03
C LYS A 198 0.80 -1.55 10.42
N LYS A 199 0.08 -2.11 9.44
CA LYS A 199 0.51 -3.32 8.72
C LYS A 199 1.84 -3.10 7.99
N THR A 200 2.03 -1.93 7.38
CA THR A 200 3.24 -1.59 6.63
C THR A 200 4.46 -1.52 7.53
N TYR A 201 4.36 -0.82 8.67
CA TYR A 201 5.42 -0.79 9.67
C TYR A 201 5.70 -2.20 10.21
N ASN A 202 4.68 -2.98 10.55
CA ASN A 202 4.86 -4.36 11.02
C ASN A 202 5.59 -5.24 9.99
N SER A 203 5.18 -5.20 8.72
CA SER A 203 5.82 -6.02 7.67
C SER A 203 7.27 -5.59 7.43
N MET A 204 7.55 -4.28 7.44
CA MET A 204 8.90 -3.74 7.38
C MET A 204 9.79 -4.24 8.53
N MET A 205 9.30 -4.16 9.77
CA MET A 205 10.07 -4.58 10.94
C MET A 205 10.33 -6.10 10.96
N ASN A 206 9.33 -6.90 10.57
CA ASN A 206 9.49 -8.36 10.47
C ASN A 206 10.52 -8.73 9.39
N ALA A 207 10.45 -8.09 8.22
CA ALA A 207 11.42 -8.31 7.16
C ALA A 207 12.84 -7.95 7.63
N PHE A 208 13.00 -6.80 8.29
CA PHE A 208 14.29 -6.39 8.84
C PHE A 208 14.86 -7.44 9.81
N LEU A 209 14.06 -7.92 10.77
CA LEU A 209 14.51 -8.89 11.76
C LEU A 209 14.96 -10.22 11.16
N GLU A 210 14.20 -10.76 10.21
CA GLU A 210 14.55 -12.00 9.52
C GLU A 210 15.84 -11.85 8.71
N LEU A 211 15.98 -10.77 7.95
CA LEU A 211 17.17 -10.53 7.13
C LEU A 211 18.42 -10.28 7.96
N LYS A 212 18.28 -9.54 9.08
CA LYS A 212 19.36 -9.32 10.05
C LYS A 212 19.88 -10.63 10.62
N SER A 213 18.97 -11.57 10.88
CA SER A 213 19.28 -12.92 11.38
C SER A 213 19.80 -13.87 10.29
N GLY A 214 20.08 -13.37 9.08
CA GLY A 214 20.56 -14.15 7.94
C GLY A 214 19.52 -15.08 7.33
N ARG A 215 18.23 -14.93 7.68
CA ARG A 215 17.13 -15.71 7.11
C ARG A 215 16.65 -15.08 5.80
N GLU A 216 16.08 -15.92 4.93
CA GLU A 216 15.32 -15.42 3.78
C GLU A 216 13.93 -15.00 4.23
N TYR A 217 13.55 -13.75 3.92
CA TYR A 217 12.21 -13.24 4.13
C TYR A 217 11.38 -13.38 2.86
N HIS A 218 10.23 -14.02 2.97
CA HIS A 218 9.29 -14.24 1.88
C HIS A 218 7.92 -13.64 2.24
N PRO A 219 7.43 -12.62 1.50
CA PRO A 219 6.11 -12.04 1.74
C PRO A 219 5.01 -13.11 1.60
N ALA A 220 3.91 -12.95 2.33
CA ALA A 220 2.83 -13.95 2.45
C ALA A 220 2.23 -14.49 1.12
N THR A 221 2.46 -13.81 -0.01
CA THR A 221 2.00 -14.21 -1.36
C THR A 221 2.91 -15.15 -2.13
N THR A 222 4.08 -15.48 -1.60
CA THR A 222 5.00 -16.42 -2.24
C THR A 222 4.58 -17.89 -2.04
N LYS A 223 3.64 -18.18 -1.13
CA LYS A 223 2.99 -19.50 -1.05
C LYS A 223 2.02 -19.65 -2.22
N LYS A 224 2.27 -20.65 -3.07
CA LYS A 224 1.33 -21.12 -4.11
C LYS A 224 0.04 -21.59 -3.44
N GLU A 225 -0.94 -20.70 -3.26
CA GLU A 225 -2.30 -21.10 -2.93
C GLU A 225 -3.22 -20.85 -4.13
N ASN A 226 -3.72 -21.98 -4.64
CA ASN A 226 -4.86 -22.24 -5.54
C ASN A 226 -5.08 -21.29 -6.75
N PRO A 227 -4.86 -21.75 -8.01
CA PRO A 227 -4.87 -20.93 -9.23
C PRO A 227 -6.25 -20.39 -9.69
N GLN A 228 -7.29 -20.40 -8.85
CA GLN A 228 -8.66 -20.06 -9.26
C GLN A 228 -9.15 -18.66 -8.87
N VAL A 229 -8.49 -17.92 -7.98
CA VAL A 229 -8.89 -16.55 -7.64
C VAL A 229 -7.98 -15.54 -8.35
N LYS A 230 -8.40 -15.13 -9.55
CA LYS A 230 -7.69 -14.09 -10.32
C LYS A 230 -8.11 -12.71 -9.81
N SER A 231 -7.16 -11.97 -9.26
CA SER A 231 -7.30 -10.58 -8.88
C SER A 231 -7.42 -9.68 -10.11
N ALA A 232 -7.95 -8.46 -9.95
CA ALA A 232 -8.04 -7.50 -11.07
C ALA A 232 -6.68 -7.18 -11.70
N PHE A 233 -5.60 -7.39 -10.96
CA PHE A 233 -4.24 -7.25 -11.45
C PHE A 233 -3.85 -8.37 -12.42
N ASP A 234 -4.21 -9.64 -12.15
CA ASP A 234 -3.85 -10.79 -12.99
C ASP A 234 -4.41 -10.66 -14.41
N ILE A 235 -5.57 -10.01 -14.53
CA ILE A 235 -6.26 -9.74 -15.81
C ILE A 235 -5.57 -8.59 -16.57
N LEU A 236 -5.06 -7.57 -15.86
CA LEU A 236 -4.45 -6.38 -16.47
C LEU A 236 -3.09 -6.69 -17.12
N MET A 237 -2.34 -7.65 -16.56
CA MET A 237 -1.00 -8.02 -17.04
C MET A 237 -1.02 -9.02 -18.21
N LYS A 238 -2.14 -9.74 -18.43
CA LYS A 238 -2.30 -10.63 -19.59
C LYS A 238 -2.62 -9.89 -20.90
N SER A 239 -3.24 -8.72 -20.86
CA SER A 239 -3.60 -7.98 -22.07
C SER A 239 -2.44 -7.19 -22.70
N SER A 240 -1.27 -7.12 -22.05
CA SER A 240 -0.09 -6.44 -22.59
C SER A 240 0.92 -7.38 -23.27
N SER A 241 0.58 -8.66 -23.47
CA SER A 241 1.48 -9.67 -24.05
C SER A 241 0.93 -10.40 -25.28
N GLN A 242 -0.01 -9.80 -26.02
CA GLN A 242 -0.41 -10.32 -27.34
C GLN A 242 -0.28 -9.23 -28.40
N SER A 243 0.87 -9.24 -29.09
CA SER A 243 0.93 -8.80 -30.48
C SER A 243 0.64 -10.02 -31.37
N SER A 244 -0.31 -9.81 -32.27
CA SER A 244 -0.68 -10.59 -33.46
C SER A 244 -0.05 -11.97 -33.69
N THR A 245 -0.88 -13.02 -33.62
CA THR A 245 -0.84 -14.10 -34.61
C THR A 245 -2.27 -14.58 -34.87
N ASN A 246 -2.63 -14.66 -36.16
CA ASN A 246 -3.87 -15.23 -36.64
C ASN A 246 -3.90 -16.73 -36.34
N SER A 247 -4.98 -17.20 -35.72
CA SER A 247 -5.47 -18.57 -35.90
C SER A 247 -6.97 -18.61 -35.69
N SER A 248 -7.67 -18.91 -36.77
CA SER A 248 -9.09 -19.27 -36.82
C SER A 248 -9.37 -20.52 -36.01
N GLU A 249 -10.28 -20.45 -35.04
CA GLU A 249 -11.18 -21.58 -34.74
C GLU A 249 -12.38 -21.13 -33.89
N SER A 250 -13.44 -21.93 -34.01
CA SER A 250 -14.85 -21.58 -33.94
C SER A 250 -15.50 -21.70 -32.56
N SER A 251 -16.80 -21.38 -32.52
CA SER A 251 -17.84 -21.86 -31.57
C SER A 251 -17.85 -21.21 -30.17
N LEU A 252 -18.92 -20.64 -29.60
CA LEU A 252 -20.36 -20.54 -29.89
C LEU A 252 -20.87 -19.20 -29.33
N LYS A 253 -21.45 -18.33 -30.17
CA LYS A 253 -22.14 -17.11 -29.72
C LYS A 253 -23.50 -17.49 -29.13
N ARG A 254 -23.72 -17.26 -27.84
CA ARG A 254 -25.08 -17.07 -27.31
C ARG A 254 -25.47 -15.60 -27.50
N PRO A 255 -26.65 -15.29 -28.06
CA PRO A 255 -27.04 -13.91 -28.36
C PRO A 255 -27.39 -13.16 -27.07
N LEU A 256 -26.92 -11.91 -26.97
CA LEU A 256 -27.35 -10.95 -25.96
C LEU A 256 -28.84 -10.62 -26.15
N PRO A 257 -29.63 -10.45 -25.06
CA PRO A 257 -30.95 -9.88 -25.16
C PRO A 257 -30.84 -8.43 -25.66
N LYS A 258 -31.53 -8.10 -26.75
CA LYS A 258 -31.72 -6.72 -27.20
C LYS A 258 -32.66 -6.02 -26.21
N LEU A 259 -32.11 -5.22 -25.29
CA LEU A 259 -32.86 -4.19 -24.56
C LEU A 259 -32.59 -2.83 -25.19
N GLY A 260 -33.64 -2.03 -25.33
CA GLY A 260 -33.82 -1.05 -26.40
C GLY A 260 -32.98 0.24 -26.33
N GLY A 261 -32.63 0.72 -27.52
CA GLY A 261 -32.74 2.13 -27.96
C GLY A 261 -31.84 3.22 -27.35
N GLY A 262 -31.17 2.99 -26.23
CA GLY A 262 -30.25 3.95 -25.62
C GLY A 262 -28.80 3.53 -25.82
N GLY A 263 -27.92 4.44 -26.24
CA GLY A 263 -26.48 4.19 -26.28
C GLY A 263 -25.93 3.67 -24.94
N TRP A 264 -24.70 3.14 -24.96
CA TRP A 264 -24.07 2.44 -23.82
C TRP A 264 -24.10 3.19 -22.47
N THR A 265 -24.28 4.51 -22.47
CA THR A 265 -24.39 5.34 -21.27
C THR A 265 -25.72 5.21 -20.53
N ASN A 266 -26.79 4.68 -21.14
CA ASN A 266 -28.15 4.69 -20.59
C ASN A 266 -28.59 3.34 -19.97
N VAL A 267 -27.64 2.46 -19.67
CA VAL A 267 -27.90 1.07 -19.24
C VAL A 267 -28.54 0.94 -17.85
N LEU A 268 -28.53 2.00 -17.03
CA LEU A 268 -29.15 2.01 -15.70
C LEU A 268 -30.65 2.32 -15.74
N PHE A 269 -31.09 3.06 -16.76
CA PHE A 269 -32.49 3.51 -16.87
C PHE A 269 -33.51 2.36 -16.93
N PRO A 270 -33.26 1.24 -17.63
CA PRO A 270 -34.18 0.10 -17.62
C PRO A 270 -34.48 -0.46 -16.22
N TYR A 271 -33.48 -0.51 -15.32
CA TYR A 271 -33.69 -0.94 -13.93
C TYR A 271 -34.64 0.00 -13.18
N CYS A 272 -34.64 1.30 -13.51
CA CYS A 272 -35.53 2.29 -12.90
C CYS A 272 -36.98 2.13 -13.39
N GLN A 273 -37.17 1.72 -14.64
CA GLN A 273 -38.49 1.59 -15.23
C GLN A 273 -39.21 0.32 -14.78
N LYS A 274 -38.54 -0.82 -14.88
CA LYS A 274 -39.14 -2.15 -14.64
C LYS A 274 -38.20 -3.08 -13.85
N PRO A 275 -37.80 -2.72 -12.61
CA PRO A 275 -36.86 -3.50 -11.82
C PRO A 275 -37.30 -4.96 -11.63
N GLU A 276 -38.61 -5.24 -11.59
CA GLU A 276 -39.22 -6.57 -11.48
C GLU A 276 -38.90 -7.50 -12.65
N THR A 277 -38.50 -6.96 -13.79
CA THR A 277 -38.15 -7.75 -14.99
C THR A 277 -36.71 -8.26 -14.97
N PHE A 278 -35.90 -7.82 -14.01
CA PHE A 278 -34.51 -8.22 -13.86
C PHE A 278 -34.37 -9.31 -12.78
N PRO A 279 -33.37 -10.20 -12.91
CA PRO A 279 -33.18 -11.26 -11.93
C PRO A 279 -32.74 -10.70 -10.57
N LYS A 280 -33.10 -11.41 -9.49
CA LYS A 280 -32.67 -11.08 -8.10
C LYS A 280 -31.15 -11.08 -7.89
N SER A 281 -30.39 -11.67 -8.82
CA SER A 281 -28.93 -11.60 -8.83
C SER A 281 -28.40 -10.23 -9.27
N GLU A 282 -29.23 -9.41 -9.91
CA GLU A 282 -28.89 -8.04 -10.34
C GLU A 282 -29.59 -7.00 -9.48
N VAL A 283 -30.87 -7.20 -9.17
CA VAL A 283 -31.65 -6.28 -8.34
C VAL A 283 -31.71 -6.78 -6.91
N TYR A 284 -31.20 -5.99 -5.98
CA TYR A 284 -31.21 -6.28 -4.54
C TYR A 284 -32.60 -6.07 -3.95
N CYS A 285 -33.16 -4.88 -4.16
CA CYS A 285 -34.56 -4.55 -3.84
C CYS A 285 -34.97 -3.26 -4.58
N TYR A 286 -36.26 -2.96 -4.57
CA TYR A 286 -36.80 -1.73 -5.15
C TYR A 286 -38.13 -1.39 -4.49
N ASP A 287 -38.52 -0.12 -4.61
CA ASP A 287 -39.82 0.41 -4.24
C ASP A 287 -40.30 1.41 -5.32
N ASP A 288 -41.31 2.21 -5.00
CA ASP A 288 -41.88 3.19 -5.93
C ASP A 288 -40.93 4.36 -6.21
N GLU A 289 -39.95 4.61 -5.34
CA GLU A 289 -39.07 5.78 -5.41
C GLU A 289 -37.64 5.43 -5.87
N SER A 290 -37.17 4.22 -5.58
CA SER A 290 -35.78 3.81 -5.78
C SER A 290 -35.62 2.35 -6.18
N VAL A 291 -34.51 2.05 -6.86
CA VAL A 291 -34.04 0.70 -7.13
C VAL A 291 -32.61 0.56 -6.63
N ILE A 292 -32.32 -0.55 -5.96
CA ILE A 292 -30.98 -0.91 -5.49
C ILE A 292 -30.52 -2.11 -6.28
N ILE A 293 -29.38 -1.97 -6.95
CA ILE A 293 -28.79 -3.04 -7.77
C ILE A 293 -27.37 -3.37 -7.31
N TYR A 294 -26.97 -4.61 -7.56
CA TYR A 294 -25.56 -4.99 -7.49
C TYR A 294 -24.81 -4.33 -8.65
N ASP A 295 -23.70 -3.65 -8.37
CA ASP A 295 -22.85 -3.15 -9.45
C ASP A 295 -22.34 -4.33 -10.26
N LYS A 296 -22.59 -4.34 -11.57
CA LYS A 296 -22.20 -5.43 -12.49
C LYS A 296 -20.68 -5.65 -12.52
N TYR A 297 -19.90 -4.62 -12.19
CA TYR A 297 -18.45 -4.60 -12.18
C TYR A 297 -17.95 -4.08 -10.82
N PRO A 298 -18.22 -4.79 -9.71
CA PRO A 298 -18.03 -4.28 -8.35
C PRO A 298 -16.58 -3.89 -8.09
N LYS A 299 -16.30 -2.81 -7.36
CA LYS A 299 -14.92 -2.34 -7.12
C LYS A 299 -14.35 -2.71 -5.75
N ALA A 300 -15.18 -3.33 -4.92
CA ALA A 300 -14.85 -3.92 -3.63
C ALA A 300 -15.70 -5.18 -3.39
N LYS A 301 -15.52 -5.85 -2.25
CA LYS A 301 -16.33 -7.04 -1.89
C LYS A 301 -17.82 -6.77 -1.89
N LYS A 302 -18.24 -5.58 -1.44
CA LYS A 302 -19.63 -5.12 -1.49
C LYS A 302 -19.66 -3.80 -2.27
N HIS A 303 -20.37 -3.79 -3.39
CA HIS A 303 -20.56 -2.59 -4.21
C HIS A 303 -21.94 -2.60 -4.86
N LEU A 304 -22.82 -1.73 -4.37
CA LEU A 304 -24.19 -1.59 -4.84
C LEU A 304 -24.43 -0.16 -5.32
N LEU A 305 -25.44 0.01 -6.15
CA LEU A 305 -25.90 1.30 -6.64
C LEU A 305 -27.32 1.54 -6.11
N VAL A 306 -27.53 2.65 -5.41
CA VAL A 306 -28.86 3.16 -5.02
C VAL A 306 -29.26 4.19 -6.05
N ILE A 307 -30.32 3.92 -6.80
CA ILE A 307 -30.70 4.67 -8.00
C ILE A 307 -32.13 5.19 -7.81
N PRO A 308 -32.37 6.51 -7.86
CA PRO A 308 -33.74 7.03 -7.85
C PRO A 308 -34.45 6.62 -9.15
N ARG A 309 -35.75 6.32 -9.07
CA ARG A 309 -36.58 6.06 -10.25
C ARG A 309 -36.92 7.34 -11.01
N LYS A 310 -36.82 8.50 -10.34
CA LYS A 310 -36.84 9.82 -10.97
C LYS A 310 -35.66 9.95 -11.95
N ARG A 311 -35.94 10.46 -13.16
CA ARG A 311 -34.91 10.65 -14.18
C ARG A 311 -34.09 11.91 -13.89
N ILE A 312 -32.84 11.70 -13.49
CA ILE A 312 -31.80 12.71 -13.26
C ILE A 312 -30.53 12.09 -13.80
N ASP A 313 -29.82 12.72 -14.73
CA ASP A 313 -28.71 12.04 -15.41
C ASP A 313 -27.44 12.00 -14.53
N ASN A 314 -27.18 13.05 -13.74
CA ASN A 314 -25.97 13.18 -12.93
C ASN A 314 -26.16 14.19 -11.76
N ILE A 315 -25.12 14.40 -10.95
CA ILE A 315 -25.20 15.27 -9.76
C ILE A 315 -25.36 16.77 -10.10
N GLU A 316 -24.90 17.23 -11.27
CA GLU A 316 -25.00 18.64 -11.69
C GLU A 316 -26.45 19.03 -12.02
N GLU A 317 -27.31 18.05 -12.32
CA GLU A 317 -28.74 18.27 -12.56
C GLU A 317 -29.57 18.38 -11.28
N LEU A 318 -28.98 18.09 -10.11
CA LEU A 318 -29.66 18.19 -8.82
C LEU A 318 -29.96 19.65 -8.47
N LYS A 319 -31.20 19.89 -8.04
CA LYS A 319 -31.69 21.20 -7.57
C LYS A 319 -32.16 21.11 -6.14
N LYS A 320 -32.41 22.26 -5.50
CA LYS A 320 -32.93 22.35 -4.13
C LYS A 320 -34.16 21.46 -3.86
N GLN A 321 -35.07 21.35 -4.83
CA GLN A 321 -36.26 20.49 -4.75
C GLN A 321 -35.95 18.98 -4.67
N ASP A 322 -34.73 18.58 -5.03
CA ASP A 322 -34.26 17.19 -4.99
C ASP A 322 -33.56 16.85 -3.66
N LEU A 323 -33.49 17.78 -2.71
CA LEU A 323 -32.84 17.55 -1.41
C LEU A 323 -33.45 16.35 -0.67
N GLU A 324 -34.79 16.27 -0.61
CA GLU A 324 -35.49 15.16 0.04
C GLU A 324 -35.26 13.83 -0.68
N LEU A 325 -35.06 13.84 -2.01
CA LEU A 325 -34.66 12.65 -2.76
C LEU A 325 -33.29 12.15 -2.29
N ILE A 326 -32.30 13.05 -2.16
CA ILE A 326 -30.94 12.69 -1.71
C ILE A 326 -30.93 12.13 -0.29
N LYS A 327 -31.72 12.72 0.63
CA LYS A 327 -31.89 12.19 1.99
C LYS A 327 -32.46 10.78 2.00
N LYS A 328 -33.50 10.52 1.21
CA LYS A 328 -34.06 9.16 1.07
C LYS A 328 -33.05 8.16 0.50
N LEU A 329 -32.27 8.54 -0.51
CA LEU A 329 -31.21 7.66 -1.05
C LEU A 329 -30.16 7.34 0.02
N LYS A 330 -29.76 8.33 0.82
CA LYS A 330 -28.84 8.17 1.95
C LYS A 330 -29.39 7.19 2.99
N GLU A 331 -30.64 7.35 3.42
CA GLU A 331 -31.29 6.43 4.36
C GLU A 331 -31.28 4.99 3.85
N LYS A 332 -31.68 4.76 2.59
CA LYS A 332 -31.60 3.44 1.95
C LYS A 332 -30.17 2.89 1.93
N GLY A 333 -29.18 3.74 1.64
CA GLY A 333 -27.77 3.38 1.69
C GLY A 333 -27.32 2.93 3.08
N GLN A 334 -27.74 3.63 4.12
CA GLN A 334 -27.42 3.30 5.51
C GLN A 334 -28.05 1.97 5.93
N GLU A 335 -29.32 1.72 5.58
CA GLU A 335 -29.97 0.43 5.82
C GLU A 335 -29.22 -0.74 5.18
N ILE A 336 -28.70 -0.55 3.96
CA ILE A 336 -27.89 -1.55 3.25
C ILE A 336 -26.57 -1.79 3.99
N ILE A 337 -25.89 -0.72 4.41
CA ILE A 337 -24.62 -0.83 5.15
C ILE A 337 -24.81 -1.62 6.44
N GLU A 338 -25.85 -1.33 7.21
CA GLU A 338 -26.10 -2.03 8.48
C GLU A 338 -26.37 -3.52 8.26
N LYS A 339 -27.15 -3.88 7.24
CA LYS A 339 -27.32 -5.28 6.84
C LYS A 339 -25.99 -5.94 6.44
N MET A 340 -25.12 -5.25 5.71
CA MET A 340 -23.82 -5.79 5.30
C MET A 340 -22.81 -5.90 6.45
N LYS A 341 -22.87 -4.99 7.42
CA LYS A 341 -22.05 -5.08 8.63
C LYS A 341 -22.47 -6.24 9.53
N GLN A 342 -23.75 -6.60 9.56
CA GLN A 342 -24.20 -7.82 10.24
C GLN A 342 -23.56 -9.08 9.64
N GLU A 343 -23.38 -9.13 8.31
CA GLU A 343 -22.67 -10.23 7.64
C GLU A 343 -21.16 -10.19 7.89
N ASN A 344 -20.56 -8.99 7.90
CA ASN A 344 -19.12 -8.82 8.12
C ASN A 344 -18.81 -7.49 8.83
N PRO A 345 -18.68 -7.50 10.18
CA PRO A 345 -18.47 -6.29 10.97
C PRO A 345 -17.14 -5.57 10.71
N LYS A 346 -16.18 -6.23 10.06
CA LYS A 346 -14.85 -5.68 9.78
C LYS A 346 -14.81 -4.76 8.55
N LEU A 347 -15.89 -4.73 7.76
CA LEU A 347 -15.95 -3.89 6.56
C LEU A 347 -16.33 -2.46 6.92
N GLY A 348 -15.46 -1.51 6.60
CA GLY A 348 -15.81 -0.10 6.51
C GLY A 348 -16.54 0.18 5.20
N PHE A 349 -17.39 1.21 5.17
CA PHE A 349 -18.19 1.59 4.00
C PHE A 349 -18.14 3.11 3.77
N ARG A 350 -18.35 3.51 2.51
CA ARG A 350 -18.67 4.88 2.11
C ARG A 350 -19.88 4.89 1.19
N MET A 351 -20.58 6.03 1.18
CA MET A 351 -21.71 6.28 0.30
C MET A 351 -21.52 7.60 -0.42
N GLY A 352 -21.69 7.63 -1.73
CA GLY A 352 -21.45 8.85 -2.47
C GLY A 352 -21.55 8.72 -3.99
N PHE A 353 -21.17 9.78 -4.68
CA PHE A 353 -21.31 9.93 -6.12
C PHE A 353 -19.97 10.22 -6.77
N HIS A 354 -19.80 9.77 -8.01
CA HIS A 354 -18.71 10.28 -8.84
C HIS A 354 -19.06 11.69 -9.33
N VAL A 355 -18.09 12.61 -9.29
CA VAL A 355 -18.23 13.97 -9.83
C VAL A 355 -18.56 13.91 -11.33
N ILE A 356 -17.77 13.16 -12.09
CA ILE A 356 -18.03 12.88 -13.50
C ILE A 356 -18.46 11.42 -13.63
N GLN A 357 -19.75 11.20 -13.83
CA GLN A 357 -20.33 9.87 -13.95
C GLN A 357 -20.04 9.27 -15.33
N SER A 358 -19.70 7.97 -15.36
CA SER A 358 -19.50 7.25 -16.63
C SER A 358 -20.80 6.79 -17.29
N LEU A 359 -21.90 6.75 -16.52
CA LEU A 359 -23.23 6.35 -16.95
C LEU A 359 -24.20 7.49 -16.66
N LYS A 360 -25.20 7.66 -17.52
CA LYS A 360 -26.38 8.47 -17.25
C LYS A 360 -27.29 7.71 -16.27
N GLN A 361 -28.23 8.44 -15.69
CA GLN A 361 -29.00 8.08 -14.50
C GLN A 361 -28.16 8.16 -13.24
N LEU A 362 -28.48 9.13 -12.39
CA LEU A 362 -27.88 9.37 -11.09
C LEU A 362 -27.85 8.08 -10.28
N HIS A 363 -26.70 7.73 -9.72
CA HIS A 363 -26.55 6.54 -8.89
C HIS A 363 -25.60 6.81 -7.74
N MET A 364 -26.07 6.56 -6.52
CA MET A 364 -25.23 6.61 -5.33
C MET A 364 -24.54 5.27 -5.16
N HIS A 365 -23.22 5.28 -5.07
CA HIS A 365 -22.44 4.10 -4.74
C HIS A 365 -22.54 3.83 -3.24
N VAL A 366 -22.83 2.59 -2.87
CA VAL A 366 -22.61 2.05 -1.52
C VAL A 366 -21.51 1.01 -1.64
N ILE A 367 -20.32 1.33 -1.12
CA ILE A 367 -19.10 0.57 -1.40
C ILE A 367 -18.28 0.30 -0.15
N SER A 368 -17.89 -0.97 0.05
CA SER A 368 -16.96 -1.35 1.11
C SER A 368 -15.54 -0.86 0.81
N GLN A 369 -14.80 -0.46 1.84
CA GLN A 369 -13.50 0.21 1.72
C GLN A 369 -12.31 -0.78 1.59
N ASP A 370 -12.58 -2.09 1.46
CA ASP A 370 -11.54 -3.09 1.23
C ASP A 370 -10.96 -3.02 -0.20
N PHE A 371 -11.75 -2.57 -1.18
CA PHE A 371 -11.38 -2.51 -2.60
C PHE A 371 -10.81 -3.84 -3.17
N ILE A 372 -11.26 -4.98 -2.64
CA ILE A 372 -10.89 -6.32 -3.12
C ILE A 372 -11.91 -6.77 -4.16
N SER A 373 -11.54 -6.70 -5.44
CA SER A 373 -12.38 -7.17 -6.56
C SER A 373 -11.55 -7.47 -7.81
N SER A 374 -12.04 -8.37 -8.67
CA SER A 374 -11.52 -8.63 -10.02
C SER A 374 -11.87 -7.56 -11.06
N TYR A 375 -12.79 -6.64 -10.75
CA TYR A 375 -13.20 -5.54 -11.64
C TYR A 375 -12.52 -4.20 -11.33
N LEU A 376 -11.75 -4.10 -10.25
CA LEU A 376 -10.90 -2.95 -9.93
C LEU A 376 -9.59 -2.97 -10.74
N LYS A 377 -9.71 -2.81 -12.05
CA LYS A 377 -8.62 -3.10 -13.02
C LYS A 377 -7.53 -2.04 -13.11
N ASN A 378 -7.83 -0.75 -12.97
CA ASN A 378 -6.89 0.31 -13.34
C ASN A 378 -6.87 1.49 -12.35
N LYS A 379 -5.86 2.37 -12.50
CA LYS A 379 -5.69 3.57 -11.67
C LYS A 379 -6.91 4.49 -11.72
N LYS A 380 -7.58 4.58 -12.87
CA LYS A 380 -8.81 5.38 -13.01
C LYS A 380 -9.91 4.86 -12.09
N HIS A 381 -10.11 3.54 -12.01
CA HIS A 381 -11.07 2.94 -11.08
C HIS A 381 -10.68 3.20 -9.63
N TRP A 382 -9.40 3.05 -9.25
CA TRP A 382 -8.98 3.33 -7.87
C TRP A 382 -9.23 4.81 -7.51
N ASN A 383 -8.71 5.72 -8.33
CA ASN A 383 -8.83 7.15 -8.10
C ASN A 383 -10.28 7.62 -8.06
N SER A 384 -11.19 6.99 -8.81
CA SER A 384 -12.60 7.41 -8.84
C SER A 384 -13.28 7.24 -7.48
N PHE A 385 -12.83 6.33 -6.61
CA PHE A 385 -13.43 6.12 -5.28
C PHE A 385 -12.58 6.68 -4.12
N THR A 386 -11.29 6.97 -4.32
CA THR A 386 -10.36 7.32 -3.23
C THR A 386 -9.76 8.73 -3.33
N THR A 387 -10.37 9.61 -4.13
CA THR A 387 -9.94 11.01 -4.29
C THR A 387 -11.18 11.91 -4.28
N GLU A 388 -11.00 13.23 -4.42
CA GLU A 388 -12.07 14.23 -4.58
C GLU A 388 -13.04 13.94 -5.75
N PHE A 389 -12.69 12.99 -6.62
CA PHE A 389 -13.60 12.49 -7.65
C PHE A 389 -14.81 11.72 -7.08
N PHE A 390 -14.73 11.26 -5.83
CA PHE A 390 -15.83 10.66 -5.08
C PHE A 390 -16.32 11.61 -4.02
N LYS A 391 -17.54 12.10 -4.16
CA LYS A 391 -18.19 13.00 -3.20
C LYS A 391 -19.13 12.22 -2.31
N ASP A 392 -18.87 12.25 -1.01
CA ASP A 392 -19.74 11.62 -0.02
C ASP A 392 -21.13 12.27 -0.05
N VAL A 393 -22.17 11.47 0.20
CA VAL A 393 -23.57 11.93 0.09
C VAL A 393 -23.87 13.10 1.02
N GLU A 394 -23.23 13.15 2.19
CA GLU A 394 -23.33 14.26 3.14
C GLU A 394 -22.82 15.58 2.55
N GLU A 395 -21.79 15.56 1.69
CA GLU A 395 -21.29 16.77 1.02
C GLU A 395 -22.31 17.27 -0.01
N ILE A 396 -22.93 16.34 -0.76
CA ILE A 396 -23.96 16.66 -1.76
C ILE A 396 -25.21 17.22 -1.10
N GLU A 397 -25.67 16.58 -0.02
CA GLU A 397 -26.81 17.03 0.79
C GLU A 397 -26.59 18.46 1.30
N LYS A 398 -25.45 18.71 1.95
CA LYS A 398 -25.08 20.03 2.47
C LYS A 398 -25.03 21.10 1.38
N LYS A 399 -24.38 20.80 0.24
CA LYS A 399 -24.31 21.76 -0.89
C LYS A 399 -25.69 22.09 -1.46
N LEU A 400 -26.58 21.10 -1.59
CA LEU A 400 -27.95 21.35 -2.05
C LEU A 400 -28.76 22.17 -1.05
N GLU A 401 -28.59 21.94 0.25
CA GLU A 401 -29.27 22.70 1.29
C GLU A 401 -28.84 24.17 1.31
N GLU A 402 -27.53 24.42 1.28
CA GLU A 402 -26.93 25.76 1.36
C GLU A 402 -27.07 26.55 0.05
N GLN A 403 -26.81 25.93 -1.10
CA GLN A 403 -26.66 26.61 -2.39
C GLN A 403 -27.82 26.33 -3.35
N GLY A 404 -28.53 25.22 -3.17
CA GLY A 404 -29.64 24.82 -4.04
C GLY A 404 -29.24 24.17 -5.36
N TYR A 405 -27.94 23.94 -5.59
CA TYR A 405 -27.39 23.26 -6.78
C TYR A 405 -26.00 22.66 -6.48
N ILE A 406 -25.49 21.82 -7.39
CA ILE A 406 -24.13 21.26 -7.36
C ILE A 406 -23.33 21.81 -8.55
N LYS A 407 -22.14 22.39 -8.31
CA LYS A 407 -21.19 22.84 -9.33
C LYS A 407 -19.78 22.35 -9.01
#